data_AF-X1SRT9-F1
#
_entry.id   AF-X1SRT9-F1
#
_cell.length_a   1.000
_cell.length_b   1.000
_cell.length_c   1.000
_cell.angle_alpha   90.00
_cell.angle_beta   90.00
_cell.angle_gamma   90.00
#
_symmetry.space_group_name_H-M   'P 1'
#
loop_
_entity.id
_entity.type
_entity.pdbx_description
1 polymer ?
#
loop_
_entity_poly.entity_id
_entity_poly.type
_entity_poly.pdbx_seq_one_letter_code
_entity_poly.pdbx_strand_id
1 'polypeptide(L)' 'LMKIGLYLRELRLKNNLTTKQVEVKTGISNSYISLIERNKRKPSAEILN' A
#
# COMPACT_ATOMS: atom_id res chain seq x y z
N LEU A 1 13.68 3.01 12.58
CA LEU A 1 13.30 3.52 11.23
C LEU A 1 11.99 2.87 10.81
N MET A 2 10.93 3.67 10.66
CA MET A 2 9.61 3.20 10.24
C MET A 2 9.70 2.62 8.82
N LYS A 3 9.18 1.40 8.62
CA LYS A 3 9.19 0.76 7.29
C LYS A 3 8.07 1.35 6.43
N ILE A 4 8.37 1.70 5.18
CA ILE A 4 7.42 2.32 4.23
C ILE A 4 6.09 1.55 4.11
N GLY A 5 6.11 0.22 4.18
CA GLY A 5 4.89 -0.59 4.14
C GLY A 5 3.94 -0.30 5.31
N LEU A 6 4.48 -0.07 6.51
CA LEU A 6 3.67 0.31 7.68
C LEU A 6 3.06 1.70 7.49
N TYR A 7 3.85 2.65 6.97
CA TYR A 7 3.36 4.00 6.66
C TYR A 7 2.19 3.96 5.65
N LEU A 8 2.32 3.20 4.57
CA LEU A 8 1.27 3.07 3.56
C LEU A 8 -0.01 2.43 4.15
N ARG A 9 0.14 1.44 5.04
CA ARG A 9 -0.98 0.84 5.76
C ARG A 9 -1.70 1.86 6.64
N GLU A 10 -0.96 2.64 7.42
CA GLU A 10 -1.52 3.67 8.29
C GLU A 10 -2.22 4.76 7.50
N LEU A 11 -1.62 5.22 6.40
CA LEU A 11 -2.24 6.20 5.49
C LEU A 11 -3.55 5.66 4.92
N ARG A 12 -3.59 4.40 4.49
CA ARG A 12 -4.81 3.76 3.99
C ARG A 12 -5.91 3.71 5.06
N LEU A 13 -5.56 3.30 6.28
CA LEU A 13 -6.50 3.20 7.40
C LEU A 13 -7.00 4.58 7.84
N LYS A 14 -6.14 5.59 7.88
CA LYS A 14 -6.52 6.99 8.19
C LYS A 14 -7.56 7.55 7.21
N ASN A 15 -7.54 7.06 5.97
CA ASN A 15 -8.50 7.43 4.92
C ASN A 15 -9.72 6.50 4.85
N ASN A 16 -9.88 5.56 5.79
CA ASN A 16 -10.96 4.55 5.80
C ASN A 16 -11.07 3.75 4.49
N LEU A 17 -9.93 3.47 3.85
CA LEU A 17 -9.89 2.73 2.60
C LEU A 17 -9.59 1.25 2.82
N THR A 18 -10.26 0.38 2.07
CA THR A 18 -9.88 -1.02 1.86
C THR A 18 -8.75 -1.11 0.83
N THR A 19 -8.00 -2.21 0.82
CA THR A 19 -6.97 -2.45 -0.21
C THR A 19 -7.56 -2.53 -1.62
N LYS A 20 -8.81 -3.00 -1.77
CA LYS A 20 -9.53 -3.01 -3.04
C LYS A 20 -9.89 -1.60 -3.52
N GLN A 21 -10.26 -0.69 -2.62
CA GLN A 21 -10.50 0.71 -2.99
C GLN A 21 -9.20 1.44 -3.38
N VAL A 22 -8.07 1.09 -2.75
CA VAL A 22 -6.77 1.61 -3.17
C VAL A 22 -6.41 1.08 -4.56
N GLU A 23 -6.63 -0.21 -4.84
CA GLU A 23 -6.43 -0.78 -6.18
C GLU A 23 -7.22 -0.04 -7.26
N VAL A 24 -8.50 0.26 -7.03
CA VAL A 24 -9.31 1.02 -8.00
C VAL A 24 -8.73 2.42 -8.24
N LYS A 25 -8.13 3.05 -7.23
CA LYS A 25 -7.55 4.39 -7.34
C LYS A 25 -6.17 4.41 -8.01
N THR A 26 -5.34 3.40 -7.79
CA THR A 26 -3.94 3.39 -8.23
C THR A 26 -3.66 2.45 -9.40
N GLY A 27 -4.59 1.54 -9.72
CA GLY A 27 -4.35 0.45 -10.67
C GLY A 27 -3.44 -0.66 -10.12
N ILE A 28 -2.94 -0.54 -8.89
CA ILE A 28 -2.05 -1.52 -8.26
C ILE A 28 -2.91 -2.59 -7.58
N SER A 29 -2.70 -3.87 -7.91
CA SER A 29 -3.52 -4.96 -7.37
C SER A 29 -3.57 -4.99 -5.83
N ASN A 30 -4.74 -5.28 -5.25
CA ASN A 30 -4.92 -5.40 -3.80
C ASN A 30 -3.96 -6.41 -3.15
N SER A 31 -3.60 -7.45 -3.89
CA SER A 31 -2.71 -8.52 -3.44
C SER A 31 -1.29 -7.99 -3.33
N TYR A 32 -0.86 -7.16 -4.29
CA TYR A 32 0.44 -6.53 -4.25
C TYR A 32 0.53 -5.45 -3.16
N ILE A 33 -0.49 -4.60 -3.00
CA ILE A 33 -0.62 -3.65 -1.89
C ILE A 33 -0.49 -4.38 -0.54
N SER A 34 -1.20 -5.50 -0.37
CA SER A 34 -1.16 -6.30 0.87
C SER A 34 0.22 -6.93 1.14
N LEU A 35 1.02 -7.21 0.11
CA LEU A 35 2.41 -7.67 0.28
C LEU A 35 3.33 -6.53 0.74
N ILE A 36 3.14 -5.33 0.20
CA ILE A 36 3.90 -4.13 0.57
C ILE A 36 3.59 -3.74 2.01
N GLU A 37 2.32 -3.65 2.40
CA GLU A 37 1.91 -3.28 3.77
C GLU A 37 2.44 -4.22 4.84
N ARG A 38 2.62 -5.50 4.50
CA ARG A 38 3.18 -6.53 5.40
C ARG A 38 4.69 -6.66 5.29
N ASN A 39 5.37 -5.79 4.53
CA ASN A 39 6.80 -5.83 4.25
C ASN A 39 7.28 -7.16 3.64
N LYS A 40 6.39 -7.88 2.94
CA LYS A 40 6.72 -9.11 2.19
C LYS A 40 7.28 -8.84 0.81
N ARG A 41 7.13 -7.61 0.32
CA ARG A 41 7.74 -7.13 -0.93
C ARG A 41 8.17 -5.68 -0.79
N LYS A 42 9.32 -5.33 -1.35
CA LYS A 42 9.74 -3.93 -1.48
C LYS A 42 8.89 -3.25 -2.56
N PRO A 43 8.27 -2.10 -2.29
CA PRO A 43 7.64 -1.30 -3.33
C PRO A 43 8.69 -0.80 -4.32
N SER A 44 8.35 -0.76 -5.62
CA SER A 44 9.13 -0.01 -6.62
C SER A 44 8.89 1.49 -6.46
N ALA A 45 9.78 2.30 -7.01
CA ALA A 45 9.64 3.77 -6.98
C ALA A 45 8.32 4.25 -7.61
N GLU A 46 7.86 3.55 -8.65
CA GLU A 46 6.61 3.84 -9.38
C GLU A 46 5.37 3.84 -8.47
N ILE A 47 5.38 3.10 -7.37
CA ILE A 47 4.25 3.01 -6.42
C ILE A 47 4.09 4.29 -5.59
N LEU A 48 5.11 5.15 -5.55
CA LEU A 48 5.11 6.40 -4.80
C LEU A 48 4.77 7.63 -5.65
N ASN A 49 4.61 7.46 -6.97
CA ASN A 49 4.19 8.51 -7.90
C ASN A 49 2.68 8.72 -7.85
#